data_AF-A0A816HYD5-F1
#
_entry.id   AF-A0A816HYD5-F1
#
_cell.length_a   1.000
_cell.length_b   1.000
_cell.length_c   1.000
_cell.angle_alpha   90.00
_cell.angle_beta   90.00
_cell.angle_gamma   90.00
#
_symmetry.space_group_name_H-M   'P 1'
#
loop_
_entity.id
_entity.type
_entity.pdbx_description
1 polymer ?
#
loop_
_entity_poly.entity_id
_entity_poly.type
_entity_poly.pdbx_seq_one_letter_code
_entity_poly.pdbx_strand_id
1 'polypeptide(L)'
;MCDPVTNLSKYTLTDSEHNALINGLDHVYPPEKLDQPQFVCNMEYFYARLLNVRTAYRHYEQKSATEVVRHQLTSLQLSAASELRETANSFRKVAESELKKIGVEHRKTFSTLRSLTKNKSIIVTRPDKGRGVVIMDREDYVKKMNKILDDRSAFTLINYDPTLDNENELIRFLLVLKKEGFISDQEFKLSCPTGSRPARIYGVPKLHKKGEDYPLRPVMSATKTVAYGL
;
A
#
# COMPACT_ATOMS: atom_id res chain seq x y z
N MET A 1 -7.08 -1.99 26.39
CA MET A 1 -6.39 -2.32 25.12
C MET A 1 -5.01 -1.68 25.16
N CYS A 2 -3.97 -2.36 24.67
CA CYS A 2 -2.64 -1.75 24.56
C CYS A 2 -2.67 -0.71 23.43
N ASP A 3 -2.07 0.46 23.64
CA ASP A 3 -1.98 1.51 22.63
C ASP A 3 -1.22 0.99 21.40
N PRO A 4 -1.78 1.06 20.18
CA PRO A 4 -1.07 0.63 18.97
C PRO A 4 0.16 1.50 18.66
N VAL A 5 0.28 2.69 19.26
CA VAL A 5 1.45 3.57 19.14
C VAL A 5 2.34 3.41 20.37
N THR A 6 3.56 2.94 20.16
CA THR A 6 4.59 2.85 21.20
C THR A 6 5.64 3.94 20.97
N ASN A 7 5.68 4.94 21.85
CA ASN A 7 6.69 6.00 21.80
C ASN A 7 7.88 5.65 22.70
N LEU A 8 9.03 5.37 22.09
CA LEU A 8 10.33 5.13 22.75
C LEU A 8 11.26 6.34 22.62
N SER A 9 10.81 7.42 21.99
CA SER A 9 11.61 8.63 21.77
C SER A 9 11.40 9.65 22.88
N LYS A 10 12.26 10.67 22.93
CA LYS A 10 12.07 11.84 23.81
C LYS A 10 11.04 12.83 23.27
N TYR A 11 10.58 12.66 22.03
CA TYR A 11 9.64 13.54 21.39
C TYR A 11 8.21 13.28 21.88
N THR A 12 7.53 14.31 22.38
CA THR A 12 6.13 14.22 22.78
C THR A 12 5.23 14.42 21.57
N LEU A 13 4.46 13.40 21.21
CA LEU A 13 3.44 13.51 20.17
C LEU A 13 2.31 14.42 20.63
N THR A 14 1.82 15.25 19.72
CA THR A 14 0.51 15.91 19.89
C THR A 14 -0.62 14.90 19.70
N ASP A 15 -1.82 15.21 20.22
CA ASP A 15 -3.01 14.37 20.01
C ASP A 15 -3.31 14.15 18.53
N SER A 16 -3.07 15.17 17.69
CA SER A 16 -3.26 15.08 16.25
C SER A 16 -2.30 14.08 15.59
N GLU A 17 -1.07 14.01 16.07
CA GLU A 17 -0.03 13.10 15.57
C GLU A 17 -0.28 11.67 16.04
N HIS A 18 -0.66 11.51 17.31
CA HIS A 18 -1.05 10.20 17.85
C HIS A 18 -2.25 9.63 17.09
N ASN A 19 -3.32 10.42 16.92
CA ASN A 19 -4.51 10.02 16.16
C ASN A 19 -4.20 9.71 14.69
N ALA A 20 -3.21 10.38 14.09
CA ALA A 20 -2.78 10.07 12.73
C ALA A 20 -2.07 8.71 12.62
N LEU A 21 -1.37 8.28 13.68
CA LEU A 21 -0.58 7.04 13.71
C LEU A 21 -1.36 5.83 14.24
N ILE A 22 -2.46 6.04 14.97
CA ILE A 22 -3.21 4.99 15.68
C ILE A 22 -3.71 3.88 14.75
N ASN A 23 -4.01 4.21 13.49
CA ASN A 23 -4.50 3.25 12.49
C ASN A 23 -3.40 2.34 11.92
N GLY A 24 -2.13 2.61 12.24
CA GLY A 24 -0.97 1.86 11.76
C GLY A 24 -0.44 2.36 10.42
N LEU A 25 0.77 1.90 10.07
CA LEU A 25 1.48 2.34 8.85
C LEU A 25 0.93 1.74 7.55
N ASP A 26 0.18 0.64 7.64
CA ASP A 26 -0.43 -0.05 6.50
C ASP A 26 -1.88 0.42 6.25
N HIS A 27 -2.35 1.44 6.97
CA HIS A 27 -3.72 1.93 6.85
C HIS A 27 -3.93 2.65 5.52
N VAL A 28 -5.00 2.27 4.81
CA VAL A 28 -5.44 2.93 3.58
C VAL A 28 -6.68 3.75 3.89
N TYR A 29 -6.58 5.06 3.69
CA TYR A 29 -7.71 5.95 3.85
C TYR A 29 -8.73 5.75 2.71
N PRO A 30 -10.04 5.68 3.01
CA PRO A 30 -11.06 5.49 1.99
C PRO A 30 -11.10 6.67 1.00
N PRO A 31 -11.61 6.43 -0.23
CA PRO A 31 -11.68 7.46 -1.26
C PRO A 31 -12.59 8.63 -0.84
N GLU A 32 -12.22 9.85 -1.23
CA GLU A 32 -12.98 11.07 -0.91
C GLU A 32 -14.19 11.31 -1.83
N LYS A 33 -14.36 10.44 -2.84
CA LYS A 33 -15.40 10.57 -3.87
C LYS A 33 -16.12 9.25 -4.02
N LEU A 34 -17.43 9.34 -4.21
CA LEU A 34 -18.24 8.19 -4.56
C LEU A 34 -17.90 7.74 -5.99
N ASP A 35 -17.68 6.45 -6.16
CA ASP A 35 -17.59 5.82 -7.48
C ASP A 35 -18.98 5.82 -8.13
N GLN A 36 -19.25 6.85 -8.94
CA GLN A 36 -20.55 7.05 -9.60
C GLN A 36 -20.89 5.89 -10.55
N PRO A 37 -19.99 5.46 -11.46
CA PRO A 37 -20.25 4.31 -12.31
C PRO A 37 -20.61 3.06 -11.51
N GLN A 38 -19.83 2.71 -10.48
CA GLN A 38 -20.07 1.52 -9.69
C GLN A 38 -21.39 1.62 -8.92
N PHE A 39 -21.72 2.79 -8.36
CA PHE A 39 -22.99 3.02 -7.67
C PHE A 39 -24.19 2.81 -8.61
N VAL A 40 -24.16 3.40 -9.80
CA VAL A 40 -25.24 3.24 -10.80
C VAL A 40 -25.39 1.77 -11.22
N CYS A 41 -24.29 1.09 -11.52
CA CYS A 41 -24.31 -0.33 -11.87
C CYS A 41 -24.91 -1.19 -10.76
N ASN A 42 -24.55 -0.92 -9.49
CA ASN A 42 -25.09 -1.64 -8.35
C ASN A 42 -26.59 -1.40 -8.17
N MET A 43 -27.07 -0.18 -8.39
CA MET A 43 -28.50 0.15 -8.32
C MET A 43 -29.31 -0.52 -9.43
N GLU A 44 -28.79 -0.51 -10.66
CA GLU A 44 -29.41 -1.21 -11.80
C GLU A 44 -29.47 -2.73 -11.55
N TYR A 45 -28.38 -3.29 -11.03
CA TYR A 45 -28.29 -4.70 -10.68
C TYR A 45 -29.29 -5.08 -9.57
N PHE A 46 -29.38 -4.26 -8.52
CA PHE A 46 -30.34 -4.44 -7.44
C PHE A 46 -31.78 -4.42 -7.96
N TYR A 47 -32.12 -3.43 -8.79
CA TYR A 47 -33.43 -3.31 -9.42
C TYR A 47 -33.77 -4.53 -10.28
N ALA A 48 -32.86 -4.96 -11.15
CA ALA A 48 -33.05 -6.12 -12.02
C ALA A 48 -33.29 -7.40 -11.22
N ARG A 49 -32.55 -7.61 -10.12
CA ARG A 49 -32.76 -8.74 -9.21
C ARG A 49 -34.09 -8.66 -8.48
N LEU A 50 -34.45 -7.51 -7.93
CA LEU A 50 -35.68 -7.31 -7.16
C LEU A 50 -36.93 -7.69 -7.97
N LEU A 51 -36.94 -7.30 -9.25
CA LEU A 51 -38.07 -7.53 -10.15
C LEU A 51 -37.95 -8.81 -10.98
N ASN A 52 -36.89 -9.60 -10.78
CA ASN A 52 -36.56 -10.77 -11.59
C ASN A 52 -36.58 -10.46 -13.11
N VAL A 53 -36.15 -9.26 -13.48
CA VAL A 53 -36.07 -8.82 -14.88
C VAL A 53 -34.87 -9.54 -15.47
N ARG A 54 -35.13 -10.64 -16.20
CA ARG A 54 -34.09 -11.40 -16.87
C ARG A 54 -33.51 -10.56 -18.00
N THR A 55 -32.24 -10.21 -17.90
CA THR A 55 -31.47 -9.80 -19.08
C THR A 55 -31.26 -11.03 -19.96
N ALA A 56 -31.37 -10.88 -21.28
CA ALA A 56 -30.99 -11.94 -22.21
C ALA A 56 -29.49 -12.30 -22.12
N TYR A 57 -28.70 -11.40 -21.51
CA TYR A 57 -27.28 -11.51 -21.32
C TYR A 57 -26.88 -12.34 -20.10
N ARG A 58 -25.89 -13.21 -20.28
CA ARG A 58 -25.15 -13.84 -19.19
C ARG A 58 -24.23 -12.81 -18.54
N HIS A 59 -23.92 -12.97 -17.25
CA HIS A 59 -23.17 -12.00 -16.44
C HIS A 59 -21.72 -11.70 -16.91
N TYR A 60 -21.22 -12.40 -17.92
CA TYR A 60 -19.89 -12.21 -18.52
C TYR A 60 -19.93 -11.66 -19.96
N GLU A 61 -21.11 -11.48 -20.54
CA GLU A 61 -21.26 -10.96 -21.90
C GLU A 61 -21.22 -9.43 -21.87
N GLN A 62 -20.24 -8.84 -22.57
CA GLN A 62 -20.10 -7.40 -22.70
C GLN A 62 -21.13 -6.86 -23.70
N LYS A 63 -21.92 -5.88 -23.27
CA LYS A 63 -22.82 -5.15 -24.16
C LYS A 63 -22.02 -4.29 -25.13
N SER A 64 -22.55 -4.13 -26.34
CA SER A 64 -22.03 -3.12 -27.28
C SER A 64 -22.24 -1.72 -26.70
N ALA A 65 -21.28 -0.82 -26.92
CA ALA A 65 -21.35 0.57 -26.45
C ALA A 65 -22.56 1.36 -26.98
N THR A 66 -23.20 0.90 -28.05
CA THR A 66 -24.37 1.53 -28.68
C THR A 66 -25.69 0.81 -28.39
N GLU A 67 -25.66 -0.28 -27.63
CA GLU A 67 -26.82 -1.11 -27.40
C GLU A 67 -27.75 -0.54 -26.33
N VAL A 68 -28.95 -0.13 -26.74
CA VAL A 68 -29.97 0.39 -25.82
C VAL A 68 -30.83 -0.76 -25.31
N VAL A 69 -30.60 -1.22 -24.09
CA VAL A 69 -31.46 -2.21 -23.44
C VAL A 69 -32.71 -1.52 -22.90
N ARG A 70 -33.86 -1.74 -23.55
CA ARG A 70 -35.17 -1.29 -23.06
C ARG A 70 -35.90 -2.45 -22.41
N HIS A 71 -36.13 -2.35 -21.11
CA HIS A 71 -37.02 -3.28 -20.42
C HIS A 71 -38.48 -2.84 -20.64
N GLN A 72 -39.33 -3.74 -21.13
CA GLN A 72 -40.77 -3.53 -21.18
C GLN A 72 -41.33 -3.71 -19.77
N LEU A 73 -41.28 -2.64 -18.98
CA LEU A 73 -41.74 -2.64 -17.60
C LEU A 73 -43.25 -2.43 -17.53
N THR A 74 -43.92 -3.14 -16.64
CA THR A 74 -45.31 -2.84 -16.29
C THR A 74 -45.41 -1.50 -15.56
N SER A 75 -46.62 -0.93 -15.50
CA SER A 75 -46.87 0.32 -14.75
C SER A 75 -46.43 0.24 -13.28
N LEU A 76 -46.65 -0.91 -12.63
CA LEU A 76 -46.19 -1.16 -11.26
C LEU A 76 -44.65 -1.19 -11.16
N GLN A 77 -43.98 -1.85 -12.09
CA GLN A 77 -42.52 -1.92 -12.14
C GLN A 77 -41.88 -0.55 -12.43
N LEU A 78 -42.54 0.29 -13.24
CA LEU A 78 -42.13 1.67 -13.50
C LEU A 78 -42.27 2.54 -12.25
N SER A 79 -43.36 2.40 -11.49
CA SER A 79 -43.55 3.11 -10.21
C SER A 79 -42.43 2.76 -9.23
N ALA A 80 -42.18 1.45 -9.04
CA ALA A 80 -41.11 0.97 -8.17
C ALA A 80 -39.72 1.45 -8.64
N ALA A 81 -39.47 1.52 -9.95
CA ALA A 81 -38.22 2.05 -10.50
C ALA A 81 -38.02 3.52 -10.13
N SER A 82 -39.09 4.32 -10.23
CA SER A 82 -39.05 5.74 -9.91
C SER A 82 -38.74 5.96 -8.43
N GLU A 83 -39.43 5.26 -7.54
CA GLU A 83 -39.20 5.34 -6.09
C GLU A 83 -37.78 4.91 -5.70
N LEU A 84 -37.27 3.83 -6.28
CA LEU A 84 -35.90 3.38 -6.05
C LEU A 84 -34.88 4.39 -6.57
N ARG A 85 -35.13 4.99 -7.74
CA ARG A 85 -34.26 6.03 -8.31
C ARG A 85 -34.23 7.27 -7.43
N GLU A 86 -35.36 7.70 -6.89
CA GLU A 86 -35.45 8.84 -5.97
C GLU A 86 -34.69 8.56 -4.67
N THR A 87 -34.90 7.38 -4.08
CA THR A 87 -34.20 6.95 -2.88
C THR A 87 -32.69 6.86 -3.11
N ALA A 88 -32.26 6.27 -4.24
CA ALA A 88 -30.85 6.19 -4.62
C ALA A 88 -30.21 7.56 -4.82
N ASN A 89 -30.94 8.50 -5.45
CA ASN A 89 -30.47 9.88 -5.61
C ASN A 89 -30.34 10.61 -4.27
N SER A 90 -31.27 10.37 -3.34
CA SER A 90 -31.19 10.90 -1.98
C SER A 90 -29.95 10.36 -1.26
N PHE A 91 -29.77 9.04 -1.24
CA PHE A 91 -28.60 8.38 -0.67
C PHE A 91 -27.30 8.91 -1.26
N ARG A 92 -27.22 9.01 -2.59
CA ARG A 92 -26.05 9.51 -3.31
C ARG A 92 -25.64 10.91 -2.83
N LYS A 93 -26.60 11.84 -2.72
CA LYS A 93 -26.33 13.21 -2.23
C LYS A 93 -25.79 13.21 -0.81
N VAL A 94 -26.34 12.39 0.08
CA VAL A 94 -25.84 12.25 1.45
C VAL A 94 -24.43 11.67 1.45
N ALA A 95 -24.19 10.57 0.72
CA ALA A 95 -22.89 9.92 0.63
C ALA A 95 -21.81 10.88 0.09
N GLU A 96 -22.09 11.64 -0.96
CA GLU A 96 -21.17 12.65 -1.50
C GLU A 96 -20.80 13.73 -0.48
N SER A 97 -21.79 14.20 0.29
CA SER A 97 -21.57 15.19 1.34
C SER A 97 -20.68 14.64 2.46
N GLU A 98 -20.95 13.42 2.93
CA GLU A 98 -20.17 12.78 3.98
C GLU A 98 -18.73 12.44 3.53
N LEU A 99 -18.56 11.91 2.32
CA LEU A 99 -17.23 11.63 1.76
C LEU A 99 -16.39 12.91 1.60
N LYS A 100 -17.03 14.04 1.27
CA LYS A 100 -16.36 15.33 1.21
C LYS A 100 -15.86 15.81 2.58
N LYS A 101 -16.66 15.62 3.64
CA LYS A 101 -16.25 15.92 5.03
C LYS A 101 -15.08 15.04 5.45
N ILE A 102 -15.17 13.74 5.19
CA ILE A 102 -14.11 12.76 5.46
C ILE A 102 -12.81 13.17 4.72
N GLY A 103 -12.90 13.60 3.47
CA GLY A 103 -11.74 14.07 2.72
C GLY A 103 -11.06 15.30 3.31
N VAL A 104 -11.81 16.21 3.96
CA VAL A 104 -11.20 17.34 4.70
C VAL A 104 -10.36 16.82 5.87
N GLU A 105 -10.87 15.86 6.63
CA GLU A 105 -10.15 15.27 7.75
C GLU A 105 -8.92 14.48 7.27
N HIS A 106 -9.03 13.69 6.20
CA HIS A 106 -7.89 13.00 5.59
C HIS A 106 -6.78 13.97 5.19
N ARG A 107 -7.11 15.11 4.57
CA ARG A 107 -6.11 16.13 4.22
C ARG A 107 -5.39 16.68 5.45
N LYS A 108 -6.10 16.92 6.56
CA LYS A 108 -5.48 17.34 7.82
C LYS A 108 -4.53 16.25 8.32
N THR A 109 -4.99 15.00 8.38
CA THR A 109 -4.17 13.86 8.80
C THR A 109 -2.92 13.69 7.94
N PHE A 110 -3.03 13.78 6.60
CA PHE A 110 -1.88 13.73 5.70
C PHE A 110 -0.91 14.90 5.90
N SER A 111 -1.41 16.09 6.21
CA SER A 111 -0.56 17.24 6.53
C SER A 111 0.24 17.00 7.82
N THR A 112 -0.39 16.41 8.85
CA THR A 112 0.25 16.01 10.11
C THR A 112 1.29 14.93 9.87
N LEU A 113 0.95 13.86 9.15
CA LEU A 113 1.90 12.80 8.79
C LEU A 113 3.10 13.36 7.99
N ARG A 114 2.85 14.26 7.03
CA ARG A 114 3.91 14.93 6.28
C ARG A 114 4.79 15.80 7.19
N SER A 115 4.22 16.48 8.18
CA SER A 115 4.98 17.21 9.19
C SER A 115 5.89 16.29 10.00
N LEU A 116 5.34 15.17 10.51
CA LEU A 116 6.09 14.15 11.24
C LEU A 116 7.26 13.59 10.42
N THR A 117 7.06 13.31 9.11
CA THR A 117 8.15 12.82 8.25
C THR A 117 9.30 13.81 8.07
N LYS A 118 9.05 15.12 8.25
CA LYS A 118 10.10 16.15 8.18
C LYS A 118 10.91 16.23 9.48
N ASN A 119 10.39 15.69 10.58
CA ASN A 119 11.11 15.69 11.84
C ASN A 119 12.31 14.72 11.77
N LYS A 120 13.52 15.29 11.74
CA LYS A 120 14.76 14.53 11.67
C LYS A 120 15.20 13.97 13.03
N SER A 121 14.64 14.42 14.16
CA SER A 121 15.04 13.88 15.47
C SER A 121 14.49 12.49 15.75
N ILE A 122 13.43 12.08 15.05
CA ILE A 122 12.76 10.79 15.26
C ILE A 122 12.82 9.89 14.02
N ILE A 123 12.59 8.60 14.26
CA ILE A 123 12.22 7.61 13.26
C ILE A 123 10.86 7.02 13.63
N VAL A 124 10.00 6.86 12.64
CA VAL A 124 8.73 6.14 12.75
C VAL A 124 8.89 4.83 12.00
N THR A 125 8.67 3.71 12.68
CA THR A 125 8.85 2.36 12.12
C THR A 125 7.77 1.41 12.66
N ARG A 126 7.73 0.20 12.11
CA ARG A 126 6.87 -0.89 12.58
C ARG A 126 7.60 -1.74 13.62
N PRO A 127 6.89 -2.31 14.60
CA PRO A 127 7.49 -3.30 15.47
C PRO A 127 7.82 -4.57 14.66
N ASP A 128 8.75 -5.35 15.19
CA ASP A 128 9.05 -6.67 14.67
C ASP A 128 7.83 -7.60 14.61
N LYS A 129 7.06 -7.64 15.71
CA LYS A 129 5.88 -8.49 15.85
C LYS A 129 4.65 -7.62 16.07
N GLY A 130 3.55 -8.02 15.44
CA GLY A 130 2.28 -7.33 15.54
C GLY A 130 2.10 -6.21 14.51
N ARG A 131 0.97 -5.52 14.62
CA ARG A 131 0.60 -4.37 13.80
C ARG A 131 0.48 -3.16 14.73
N GLY A 132 1.46 -2.28 14.66
CA GLY A 132 1.56 -1.10 15.51
C GLY A 132 2.59 -0.14 14.94
N VAL A 133 2.76 1.00 15.61
CA VAL A 133 3.72 2.04 15.24
C VAL A 133 4.70 2.22 16.39
N VAL A 134 5.99 2.28 16.08
CA VAL A 134 7.04 2.58 17.04
C VAL A 134 7.74 3.86 16.63
N ILE A 135 7.90 4.76 17.59
CA ILE A 135 8.65 5.99 17.41
C ILE A 135 9.91 5.89 18.26
N MET A 136 11.06 6.16 17.66
CA MET A 136 12.36 6.11 18.34
C MET A 136 13.15 7.39 18.07
N ASP A 137 14.05 7.75 18.98
CA ASP A 137 15.05 8.78 18.69
C ASP A 137 15.93 8.30 17.53
N ARG A 138 16.13 9.16 16.53
CA ARG A 138 16.92 8.82 15.33
C ARG A 138 18.37 8.50 15.70
N GLU A 139 18.94 9.24 16.63
CA GLU A 139 20.31 9.06 17.08
C GLU A 139 20.53 7.67 17.70
N ASP A 140 19.64 7.25 18.61
CA ASP A 140 19.67 5.92 19.22
C ASP A 140 19.49 4.82 18.17
N TYR A 141 18.52 5.00 17.26
CA TYR A 141 18.31 4.06 16.16
C TYR A 141 19.56 3.89 15.28
N VAL A 142 20.20 5.00 14.87
CA VAL A 142 21.43 4.97 14.06
C VAL A 142 22.56 4.30 14.82
N LYS A 143 22.73 4.62 16.11
CA LYS A 143 23.73 3.97 16.97
C LYS A 143 23.53 2.46 17.06
N LYS A 144 22.28 2.01 17.25
CA LYS A 144 21.91 0.58 17.28
C LYS A 144 22.17 -0.11 15.93
N MET A 145 21.87 0.55 14.81
CA MET A 145 22.17 0.03 13.48
C MET A 145 23.68 -0.05 13.20
N ASN A 146 24.45 0.98 13.54
CA ASN A 146 25.91 0.96 13.38
C ASN A 146 26.55 -0.16 14.22
N LYS A 147 26.09 -0.36 15.46
CA LYS A 147 26.55 -1.48 16.30
C LYS A 147 26.35 -2.85 15.62
N ILE A 148 25.26 -3.03 14.86
CA ILE A 148 25.01 -4.25 14.10
C ILE A 148 25.97 -4.34 12.89
N LEU A 149 26.16 -3.24 12.16
CA LEU A 149 26.98 -3.20 10.95
C LEU A 149 28.50 -3.25 11.21
N ASP A 150 28.93 -2.83 12.39
CA ASP A 150 30.33 -2.86 12.83
C ASP A 150 30.79 -4.26 13.26
N ASP A 151 29.88 -5.24 13.35
CA ASP A 151 30.22 -6.63 13.62
C ASP A 151 31.02 -7.25 12.45
N ARG A 152 32.35 -7.28 12.59
CA ARG A 152 33.28 -7.83 11.59
C ARG A 152 33.23 -9.35 11.46
N SER A 153 32.54 -10.06 12.36
CA SER A 153 32.30 -11.49 12.19
C SER A 153 31.19 -11.77 11.17
N ALA A 154 30.27 -10.81 10.98
CA ALA A 154 29.13 -10.92 10.07
C ALA A 154 29.26 -10.04 8.82
N PHE A 155 29.88 -8.87 8.92
CA PHE A 155 29.95 -7.87 7.86
C PHE A 155 31.40 -7.47 7.49
N THR A 156 31.68 -7.45 6.19
CA THR A 156 32.93 -6.93 5.64
C THR A 156 32.69 -5.55 5.03
N LEU A 157 33.57 -4.60 5.35
CA LEU A 157 33.52 -3.28 4.74
C LEU A 157 34.03 -3.35 3.30
N ILE A 158 33.24 -2.83 2.37
CA ILE A 158 33.65 -2.61 0.98
C ILE A 158 33.87 -1.12 0.74
N ASN A 159 34.87 -0.81 -0.06
CA ASN A 159 35.37 0.52 -0.36
C ASN A 159 34.94 1.03 -1.76
N TYR A 160 34.12 0.26 -2.47
CA TYR A 160 33.49 0.66 -3.72
C TYR A 160 32.08 0.04 -3.84
N ASP A 161 31.25 0.56 -4.73
CA ASP A 161 29.92 0.02 -5.03
C ASP A 161 29.99 -1.00 -6.19
N PRO A 162 29.82 -2.32 -5.93
CA PRO A 162 29.91 -3.36 -6.96
C PRO A 162 28.62 -3.53 -7.77
N THR A 163 27.61 -2.67 -7.59
CA THR A 163 26.28 -2.88 -8.21
C THR A 163 26.35 -2.99 -9.73
N LEU A 164 27.09 -2.11 -10.39
CA LEU A 164 27.21 -2.12 -11.85
C LEU A 164 28.01 -3.33 -12.35
N ASP A 165 29.04 -3.74 -11.61
CA ASP A 165 29.84 -4.92 -11.97
C ASP A 165 28.98 -6.18 -11.89
N ASN A 166 28.22 -6.33 -10.81
CA ASN A 166 27.29 -7.44 -10.62
C ASN A 166 26.16 -7.44 -11.68
N GLU A 167 25.64 -6.26 -12.04
CA GLU A 167 24.63 -6.11 -13.09
C GLU A 167 25.19 -6.58 -14.45
N ASN A 168 26.38 -6.13 -14.82
CA ASN A 168 27.06 -6.54 -16.05
C ASN A 168 27.39 -8.02 -16.08
N GLU A 169 27.83 -8.59 -14.95
CA GLU A 169 28.12 -10.01 -14.82
C GLU A 169 26.86 -10.85 -15.03
N LEU A 170 25.76 -10.50 -14.38
CA LEU A 170 24.48 -11.16 -14.55
C LEU A 170 23.97 -11.06 -16.00
N ILE A 171 24.05 -9.88 -16.62
CA ILE A 171 23.64 -9.71 -18.03
C ILE A 171 24.47 -10.61 -18.95
N ARG A 172 25.78 -10.68 -18.76
CA ARG A 172 26.67 -11.58 -19.53
C ARG A 172 26.26 -13.04 -19.35
N PHE A 173 25.98 -13.45 -18.12
CA PHE A 173 25.52 -14.81 -17.83
C PHE A 173 24.18 -15.11 -18.53
N LEU A 174 23.21 -14.22 -18.45
CA LEU A 174 21.92 -14.36 -19.13
C LEU A 174 22.06 -14.42 -20.66
N LEU A 175 23.00 -13.65 -21.25
CA LEU A 175 23.28 -13.70 -22.68
C LEU A 175 23.85 -15.06 -23.11
N VAL A 176 24.70 -15.68 -22.29
CA VAL A 176 25.21 -17.04 -22.55
C VAL A 176 24.07 -18.05 -22.53
N LEU A 177 23.24 -18.04 -21.48
CA LEU A 177 22.08 -18.94 -21.37
C LEU A 177 21.13 -18.81 -22.56
N LYS A 178 20.89 -17.57 -23.01
CA LYS A 178 20.08 -17.29 -24.19
C LYS A 178 20.71 -17.86 -25.46
N LYS A 179 22.02 -17.65 -25.64
CA LYS A 179 22.75 -18.14 -26.82
C LYS A 179 22.76 -19.67 -26.89
N GLU A 180 22.84 -20.33 -25.74
CA GLU A 180 22.81 -21.79 -25.63
C GLU A 180 21.38 -22.36 -25.69
N GLY A 181 20.35 -21.51 -25.75
CA GLY A 181 18.96 -21.92 -25.90
C GLY A 181 18.29 -22.36 -24.59
N PHE A 182 18.89 -22.10 -23.44
CA PHE A 182 18.30 -22.41 -22.12
C PHE A 182 17.17 -21.45 -21.75
N ILE A 183 17.20 -20.22 -22.26
CA ILE A 183 16.14 -19.21 -22.05
C ILE A 183 15.74 -18.56 -23.37
N SER A 184 14.47 -18.23 -23.49
CA SER A 184 13.89 -17.49 -24.61
C SER A 184 14.25 -16.00 -24.57
N ASP A 185 14.01 -15.31 -25.69
CA ASP A 185 14.09 -13.84 -25.77
C ASP A 185 13.19 -13.13 -24.75
N GLN A 186 12.03 -13.70 -24.45
CA GLN A 186 11.08 -13.12 -23.51
C GLN A 186 11.58 -13.26 -22.07
N GLU A 187 12.04 -14.46 -21.69
CA GLU A 187 12.61 -14.72 -20.37
C GLU A 187 13.85 -13.87 -20.14
N PHE A 188 14.74 -13.76 -21.13
CA PHE A 188 15.89 -12.85 -21.04
C PHE A 188 15.47 -11.40 -20.73
N LYS A 189 14.46 -10.87 -21.43
CA LYS A 189 13.99 -9.49 -21.20
C LYS A 189 13.36 -9.30 -19.83
N LEU A 190 12.67 -10.31 -19.29
CA LEU A 190 12.04 -10.27 -17.98
C LEU A 190 13.09 -10.36 -16.85
N SER A 191 14.10 -11.20 -17.03
CA SER A 191 15.17 -11.44 -16.06
C SER A 191 16.31 -10.43 -16.13
N CYS A 192 16.41 -9.65 -17.21
CA CYS A 192 17.49 -8.68 -17.36
C CYS A 192 17.35 -7.55 -16.32
N PRO A 193 18.31 -7.37 -15.40
CA PRO A 193 18.29 -6.25 -14.48
C PRO A 193 18.37 -4.92 -15.25
N THR A 194 17.70 -3.88 -14.73
CA THR A 194 17.80 -2.52 -15.25
C THR A 194 17.83 -1.50 -14.11
N GLY A 195 18.91 -0.72 -14.04
CA GLY A 195 19.03 0.37 -13.06
C GLY A 195 19.06 -0.14 -11.62
N SER A 196 19.88 -1.17 -11.37
CA SER A 196 20.01 -1.77 -10.04
C SER A 196 20.63 -0.80 -9.04
N ARG A 197 20.37 -1.05 -7.76
CA ARG A 197 20.99 -0.31 -6.65
C ARG A 197 21.44 -1.27 -5.54
N PRO A 198 22.35 -0.84 -4.65
CA PRO A 198 22.68 -1.60 -3.45
C PRO A 198 21.45 -1.92 -2.60
N ALA A 199 21.47 -3.10 -1.95
CA ALA A 199 20.47 -3.48 -0.98
C ALA A 199 20.44 -2.49 0.18
N ARG A 200 19.24 -2.19 0.70
CA ARG A 200 19.08 -1.24 1.82
C ARG A 200 18.78 -2.01 3.10
N ILE A 201 19.58 -1.78 4.13
CA ILE A 201 19.35 -2.36 5.46
C ILE A 201 18.61 -1.38 6.37
N TYR A 202 17.66 -1.88 7.15
CA TYR A 202 16.97 -1.13 8.18
C TYR A 202 16.66 -2.03 9.38
N GLY A 203 16.39 -1.43 10.54
CA GLY A 203 16.09 -2.12 11.79
C GLY A 203 14.60 -2.07 12.13
N VAL A 204 14.05 -3.18 12.58
CA VAL A 204 12.73 -3.21 13.23
C VAL A 204 12.88 -3.53 14.73
N PRO A 205 12.33 -2.71 15.64
CA PRO A 205 12.49 -2.89 17.08
C PRO A 205 11.75 -4.13 17.59
N LYS A 206 12.45 -4.94 18.39
CA LYS A 206 11.90 -6.10 19.09
C LYS A 206 11.23 -5.66 20.40
N LEU A 207 9.99 -5.17 20.32
CA LEU A 207 9.24 -4.69 21.50
C LEU A 207 9.08 -5.70 22.64
N HIS A 208 9.15 -7.00 22.33
CA HIS A 208 9.06 -8.08 23.32
C HIS A 208 10.37 -8.33 24.10
N LYS A 209 11.48 -7.69 23.73
CA LYS A 209 12.78 -7.81 24.39
C LYS A 209 13.14 -6.53 25.16
N LYS A 210 12.33 -6.21 26.18
CA LYS A 210 12.50 -4.98 26.99
C LYS A 210 13.82 -4.95 27.77
N GLY A 211 14.29 -6.11 28.25
CA GLY A 211 15.54 -6.22 29.02
C GLY A 211 16.82 -5.94 28.24
N GLU A 212 16.76 -5.88 26.90
CA GLU A 212 17.88 -5.57 26.02
C GLU A 212 17.74 -4.16 25.38
N ASP A 213 16.92 -3.29 25.99
CA ASP A 213 16.59 -1.95 25.45
C ASP A 213 16.09 -1.98 23.99
N TYR A 214 15.08 -2.80 23.74
CA TYR A 214 14.38 -2.88 22.45
C TYR A 214 15.33 -3.06 21.25
N PRO A 215 16.09 -4.17 21.20
CA PRO A 215 17.09 -4.38 20.17
C PRO A 215 16.47 -4.39 18.77
N LEU A 216 17.19 -3.84 17.80
CA LEU A 216 16.78 -3.84 16.40
C LEU A 216 17.07 -5.21 15.77
N ARG A 217 16.13 -5.71 14.96
CA ARG A 217 16.44 -6.76 13.98
C ARG A 217 16.80 -6.12 12.66
N PRO A 218 17.99 -6.39 12.11
CA PRO A 218 18.32 -5.95 10.77
C PRO A 218 17.45 -6.70 9.75
N VAL A 219 16.90 -5.95 8.80
CA VAL A 219 16.15 -6.43 7.65
C VAL A 219 16.79 -5.82 6.41
N MET A 220 17.11 -6.66 5.43
CA MET A 220 17.68 -6.22 4.16
C MET A 220 16.58 -6.19 3.10
N SER A 221 16.33 -5.02 2.53
CA SER A 221 15.47 -4.86 1.36
C SER A 221 16.29 -5.11 0.10
N ALA A 222 15.97 -6.22 -0.58
CA ALA A 222 16.50 -6.57 -1.89
C ALA A 222 15.76 -5.86 -3.05
N THR A 223 14.88 -4.90 -2.76
CA THR A 223 14.05 -4.24 -3.77
C THR A 223 14.89 -3.37 -4.70
N LYS A 224 14.83 -3.65 -6.01
CA LYS A 224 15.66 -3.07 -7.08
C LYS A 224 17.16 -3.39 -6.96
N THR A 225 17.53 -4.47 -6.29
CA THR A 225 18.89 -5.01 -6.38
C THR A 225 19.08 -5.75 -7.69
N VAL A 226 20.32 -6.12 -8.02
CA VAL A 226 20.66 -6.87 -9.25
C VAL A 226 19.85 -8.17 -9.38
N ALA A 227 19.54 -8.82 -8.26
CA ALA A 227 18.77 -10.06 -8.22
C ALA A 227 17.25 -9.84 -8.08
N TYR A 228 16.76 -8.60 -8.18
CA TYR A 228 15.34 -8.31 -7.95
C TYR A 228 14.48 -8.74 -9.15
N GLY A 229 13.60 -9.72 -8.93
CA GLY A 229 12.68 -10.21 -9.97
C GLY A 229 13.26 -11.29 -10.87
N LEU A 230 14.46 -11.80 -10.55
CA LEU A 230 14.97 -13.07 -11.05
C LEU A 230 14.24 -14.25 -10.42
#